data_AF-A0A6G3S9A4-F1
#
_entry.id   AF-A0A6G3S9A4-F1
#
_cell.length_a   1.000
_cell.length_b   1.000
_cell.length_c   1.000
_cell.angle_alpha   90.00
_cell.angle_beta   90.00
_cell.angle_gamma   90.00
#
_symmetry.space_group_name_H-M   'P 1'
#
loop_
_entity.id
_entity.type
_entity.pdbx_description
1 polymer ?
#
loop_
_entity_poly.entity_id
_entity_poly.type
_entity_poly.pdbx_seq_one_letter_code
_entity_poly.pdbx_strand_id
1 'polypeptide(L)'
;MGRSEREAVAGGVRLYAAARSLVGDHERAVLAAREALAPILDEAVTQTLDALAVSRLQEVTEGRLRLDAVERGGLRTVRQVLDAGPGRLQQVPGVGRVTATQLLGAARRLADVVRDSAPVHIDVDRPQPRTTELVRALHVL
;
A
#
# COMPACT_ATOMS: atom_id res chain seq x y z
N MET A 1 -28.81 -28.15 -41.30
CA MET A 1 -28.49 -28.22 -39.87
C MET A 1 -29.64 -28.87 -39.12
N GLY A 2 -29.38 -30.01 -38.50
CA GLY A 2 -30.29 -30.76 -37.65
C GLY A 2 -30.57 -30.06 -36.31
N ARG A 3 -31.58 -30.53 -35.59
CA ARG A 3 -31.96 -30.02 -34.26
C ARG A 3 -30.82 -30.14 -33.25
N SER A 4 -30.12 -31.26 -33.26
CA SER A 4 -28.97 -31.56 -32.36
C SER A 4 -27.83 -30.54 -32.50
N GLU A 5 -27.46 -30.18 -33.73
CA GLU A 5 -26.40 -29.19 -33.97
C GLU A 5 -26.78 -27.79 -33.44
N ARG A 6 -28.05 -27.40 -33.59
CA ARG A 6 -28.56 -26.13 -33.06
C ARG A 6 -28.59 -26.12 -31.53
N GLU A 7 -28.94 -27.24 -30.91
CA GLU A 7 -28.92 -27.40 -29.44
C GLU A 7 -27.49 -27.33 -28.90
N ALA A 8 -26.53 -27.97 -29.57
CA ALA A 8 -25.12 -27.92 -29.21
C ALA A 8 -24.56 -26.49 -29.30
N VAL A 9 -24.84 -25.77 -30.39
CA VAL A 9 -24.44 -24.35 -30.54
C VAL A 9 -25.08 -23.48 -29.46
N ALA A 10 -26.37 -23.64 -29.19
CA ALA A 10 -27.06 -22.89 -28.14
C ALA A 10 -26.48 -23.20 -26.75
N GLY A 11 -26.11 -24.45 -26.48
CA GLY A 11 -25.41 -24.87 -25.27
C GLY A 11 -24.04 -24.20 -25.13
N GLY A 12 -23.24 -24.19 -26.21
CA GLY A 12 -21.93 -23.54 -26.24
C GLY A 12 -22.02 -22.03 -26.00
N VAL A 13 -23.01 -21.35 -26.59
CA VAL A 13 -23.25 -19.91 -26.35
C VAL A 13 -23.58 -19.63 -24.88
N ARG A 14 -24.45 -20.44 -24.26
CA ARG A 14 -24.77 -20.29 -22.83
C ARG A 14 -23.55 -20.53 -21.95
N LEU A 15 -22.76 -21.57 -22.23
CA LEU A 15 -21.54 -21.86 -21.48
C LEU A 15 -20.53 -20.73 -21.60
N TYR A 16 -20.32 -20.21 -22.82
CA TYR A 16 -19.43 -19.07 -23.05
C TYR A 16 -19.88 -17.82 -22.28
N ALA A 17 -21.17 -17.50 -22.31
CA ALA A 17 -21.72 -16.37 -21.57
C ALA A 17 -21.55 -16.55 -20.05
N ALA A 18 -21.81 -17.74 -19.53
CA ALA A 18 -21.62 -18.05 -18.11
C ALA A 18 -20.14 -17.94 -17.69
N ALA A 19 -19.22 -18.49 -18.49
CA ALA A 19 -17.79 -18.40 -18.23
C ALA A 19 -17.31 -16.94 -18.24
N ARG A 20 -17.80 -16.12 -19.18
CA ARG A 20 -17.45 -14.70 -19.25
C ARG A 20 -18.02 -13.91 -18.08
N SER A 21 -19.24 -14.22 -17.63
CA SER A 21 -19.80 -13.63 -16.42
C SER A 21 -18.94 -13.94 -15.20
N LEU A 22 -18.57 -15.21 -15.01
CA LEU A 22 -17.76 -15.64 -13.88
C LEU A 22 -16.41 -14.92 -13.81
N VAL A 23 -15.72 -14.76 -14.94
CA VAL A 23 -14.48 -13.98 -15.01
C VAL A 23 -14.72 -12.53 -14.61
N GLY A 24 -15.78 -11.91 -15.14
CA GLY A 24 -16.13 -10.53 -14.80
C GLY A 24 -16.64 -10.33 -13.36
N ASP A 25 -17.25 -11.35 -12.76
CA ASP A 25 -17.63 -11.37 -11.34
C ASP A 25 -16.36 -11.44 -10.46
N HIS A 26 -15.42 -12.33 -10.80
CA HIS A 26 -14.14 -12.45 -10.10
C HIS A 26 -13.30 -11.16 -10.18
N GLU A 27 -13.17 -10.56 -11.37
CA GLU A 27 -12.45 -9.28 -11.53
C GLU A 27 -13.03 -8.17 -10.65
N ARG A 28 -14.36 -8.08 -10.55
CA ARG A 28 -15.04 -7.12 -9.68
C ARG A 28 -14.83 -7.42 -8.19
N ALA A 29 -14.87 -8.69 -7.79
CA ALA A 29 -14.58 -9.09 -6.43
C ALA A 29 -13.14 -8.72 -6.02
N VAL A 30 -12.16 -8.97 -6.90
CA VAL A 30 -10.75 -8.60 -6.65
C VAL A 30 -10.59 -7.10 -6.52
N LEU A 31 -11.25 -6.32 -7.38
CA LEU A 31 -11.21 -4.86 -7.31
C LEU A 31 -11.80 -4.36 -5.99
N ALA A 32 -13.00 -4.84 -5.61
CA ALA A 32 -13.65 -4.46 -4.35
C ALA A 32 -12.79 -4.79 -3.13
N ALA A 33 -12.12 -5.95 -3.12
CA ALA A 33 -11.21 -6.32 -2.05
C ALA A 33 -10.00 -5.38 -1.96
N ARG A 34 -9.42 -4.99 -3.11
CA ARG A 34 -8.31 -4.04 -3.15
C ARG A 34 -8.71 -2.65 -2.68
N GLU A 35 -9.90 -2.18 -3.09
CA GLU A 35 -10.44 -0.89 -2.67
C GLU A 35 -10.72 -0.84 -1.17
N ALA A 36 -11.25 -1.94 -0.61
CA ALA A 36 -11.47 -2.06 0.84
C ALA A 36 -10.15 -2.15 1.64
N LEU A 37 -9.13 -2.79 1.07
CA LEU A 37 -7.82 -2.97 1.70
C LEU A 37 -7.00 -1.68 1.74
N ALA A 38 -7.01 -0.89 0.66
CA ALA A 38 -6.18 0.28 0.48
C ALA A 38 -6.15 1.24 1.70
N PRO A 39 -7.29 1.72 2.23
CA PRO A 39 -7.28 2.64 3.37
C PRO A 39 -6.75 2.00 4.67
N ILE A 40 -6.95 0.70 4.87
CA ILE A 40 -6.46 -0.02 6.04
C ILE A 40 -4.93 -0.14 5.96
N LEU A 41 -4.42 -0.49 4.78
CA LEU A 41 -2.98 -0.60 4.54
C LEU A 41 -2.30 0.78 4.67
N ASP A 42 -2.88 1.82 4.09
CA ASP A 42 -2.33 3.18 4.19
C ASP A 42 -2.25 3.66 5.63
N GLU A 43 -3.27 3.38 6.45
CA GLU A 43 -3.25 3.70 7.89
C GLU A 43 -2.18 2.90 8.65
N ALA A 44 -2.07 1.60 8.41
CA ALA A 44 -1.05 0.75 9.03
C ALA A 44 0.38 1.18 8.66
N VAL A 45 0.63 1.48 7.39
CA VAL A 45 1.92 2.02 6.90
C VAL A 45 2.20 3.35 7.57
N THR A 46 1.20 4.23 7.63
CA THR A 46 1.32 5.55 8.23
C THR A 46 1.71 5.47 9.71
N GLN A 47 1.03 4.63 10.49
CA GLN A 47 1.33 4.41 11.91
C GLN A 47 2.72 3.81 12.11
N THR A 48 3.09 2.84 11.26
CA THR A 48 4.42 2.20 11.31
C THR A 48 5.53 3.21 11.02
N LEU A 49 5.38 4.05 10.00
CA LEU A 49 6.37 5.07 9.63
C LEU A 49 6.48 6.21 10.65
N ASP A 50 5.41 6.49 11.40
CA ASP A 50 5.45 7.41 12.53
C ASP A 50 6.20 6.83 13.74
N ALA A 51 6.10 5.52 13.97
CA ALA A 51 6.84 4.86 15.04
C ALA A 51 8.33 4.67 14.70
N LEU A 52 8.68 4.61 13.41
CA LEU A 52 10.05 4.43 12.96
C LEU A 52 10.87 5.72 13.10
N ALA A 53 11.92 5.64 13.93
CA ALA A 53 12.86 6.74 14.12
C ALA A 53 13.66 7.04 12.83
N VAL A 54 14.01 8.31 12.65
CA VAL A 54 14.81 8.79 11.50
C VAL A 54 16.18 8.11 11.44
N SER A 55 16.72 7.67 12.58
CA SER A 55 17.96 6.88 12.67
C SER A 55 17.93 5.62 11.80
N ARG A 56 16.75 5.02 11.56
CA ARG A 56 16.61 3.85 10.68
C ARG A 56 17.00 4.14 9.23
N LEU A 57 16.96 5.41 8.79
CA LEU A 57 17.40 5.81 7.45
C LEU A 57 18.92 5.69 7.27
N GLN A 58 19.72 5.72 8.35
CA GLN A 58 21.17 5.50 8.25
C GLN A 58 21.49 4.08 7.79
N GLU A 59 20.73 3.09 8.24
CA GLU A 59 20.95 1.69 7.88
C GLU A 59 20.67 1.46 6.38
N VAL A 60 19.67 2.15 5.83
CA VAL A 60 19.30 2.09 4.40
C VAL A 60 20.25 2.90 3.51
N THR A 61 21.12 3.73 4.10
CA THR A 61 22.07 4.60 3.38
C THR A 61 23.53 4.29 3.69
N GLU A 62 23.80 3.12 4.25
CA GLU A 62 25.16 2.65 4.61
C GLU A 62 25.90 3.65 5.53
N GLY A 63 25.17 4.36 6.40
CA GLY A 63 25.76 5.31 7.36
C GLY A 63 26.32 6.60 6.77
N ARG A 64 26.13 6.87 5.47
CA ARG A 64 26.69 8.05 4.80
C ARG A 64 25.96 9.37 5.10
N LEU A 65 24.82 9.31 5.80
CA LEU A 65 24.01 10.47 6.15
C LEU A 65 24.24 10.90 7.60
N ARG A 66 24.64 12.17 7.78
CA ARG A 66 24.69 12.82 9.09
C ARG A 66 23.28 13.26 9.50
N LEU A 67 22.60 12.40 10.27
CA LEU A 67 21.22 12.63 10.70
C LEU A 67 21.09 13.64 11.85
N ASP A 68 22.19 13.97 12.55
CA ASP A 68 22.18 14.95 13.64
C ASP A 68 21.58 16.30 13.23
N ALA A 69 21.76 16.70 11.97
CA ALA A 69 21.17 17.93 11.43
C ALA A 69 19.65 17.82 11.31
N VAL A 70 19.15 16.68 10.85
CA VAL A 70 17.72 16.39 10.64
C VAL A 70 17.00 16.27 11.99
N GLU A 71 17.62 15.62 12.97
CA GLU A 71 17.10 15.52 14.33
C GLU A 71 17.05 16.88 15.03
N ARG A 72 18.11 17.69 14.89
CA ARG A 72 18.13 19.09 15.36
C ARG A 72 17.11 19.96 14.65
N GLY A 73 16.76 19.63 13.40
CA GLY A 73 15.68 20.24 12.63
C GLY A 73 14.26 19.82 13.08
N GLY A 74 14.15 18.98 14.11
CA GLY A 74 12.86 18.53 14.68
C GLY A 74 12.20 17.37 13.93
N LEU A 75 12.88 16.77 12.95
CA LEU A 75 12.39 15.62 12.20
C LEU A 75 12.95 14.35 12.84
N ARG A 76 12.10 13.67 13.64
CA ARG A 76 12.47 12.49 14.43
C ARG A 76 11.97 11.18 13.84
N THR A 77 10.98 11.22 12.96
CA THR A 77 10.36 10.01 12.38
C THR A 77 10.55 9.96 10.87
N VAL A 78 10.49 8.76 10.30
CA VAL A 78 10.56 8.56 8.84
C VAL A 78 9.39 9.25 8.15
N ARG A 79 8.19 9.19 8.74
CA ARG A 79 7.02 9.91 8.24
C ARG A 79 7.24 11.42 8.18
N GLN A 80 7.81 12.03 9.22
CA GLN A 80 8.12 13.47 9.22
C GLN A 80 9.09 13.85 8.10
N VAL A 81 10.04 12.99 7.74
CA VAL A 81 10.96 13.22 6.60
C VAL A 81 10.22 13.16 5.27
N LEU A 82 9.28 12.21 5.10
CA LEU A 82 8.43 12.12 3.91
C LEU A 82 7.52 13.35 3.77
N ASP A 83 6.87 13.76 4.86
CA ASP A 83 5.93 14.88 4.92
C ASP A 83 6.63 16.24 4.74
N ALA A 84 7.87 16.36 5.22
CA ALA A 84 8.67 17.58 5.03
C ALA A 84 8.95 17.87 3.55
N GLY A 85 9.17 16.83 2.75
CA GLY A 85 9.54 16.95 1.35
C GLY A 85 10.88 17.67 1.11
N PRO A 86 11.28 17.87 -0.16
CA PRO A 86 12.62 18.36 -0.49
C PRO A 86 12.87 19.80 -0.05
N GLY A 87 11.83 20.65 -0.02
CA GLY A 87 11.95 22.07 0.32
C GLY A 87 12.27 22.29 1.81
N ARG A 88 11.48 21.69 2.70
CA ARG A 88 11.69 21.81 4.15
C ARG A 88 12.97 21.12 4.60
N LEU A 89 13.34 20.00 3.97
CA LEU A 89 14.62 19.33 4.25
C LEU A 89 15.82 20.24 3.95
N GLN A 90 15.78 21.02 2.87
CA GLN A 90 16.85 21.97 2.53
C GLN A 90 16.94 23.18 3.46
N GLN A 91 15.89 23.46 4.24
CA GLN A 91 15.90 24.51 5.26
C GLN A 91 16.63 24.08 6.54
N VAL A 92 16.91 22.78 6.70
CA VAL A 92 17.63 22.25 7.85
C VAL A 92 19.12 22.63 7.72
N PRO A 93 19.72 23.32 8.71
CA PRO A 93 21.13 23.69 8.67
C PRO A 93 22.04 22.46 8.51
N GLY A 94 22.81 22.42 7.42
CA GLY A 94 23.70 21.29 7.09
C GLY A 94 23.11 20.26 6.13
N VAL A 95 21.86 20.43 5.68
CA VAL A 95 21.22 19.57 4.67
C VAL A 95 21.22 20.28 3.32
N GLY A 96 22.15 19.86 2.44
CA GLY A 96 22.17 20.33 1.05
C GLY A 96 21.15 19.61 0.17
N ARG A 97 20.99 20.09 -1.07
CA ARG A 97 20.07 19.51 -2.08
C ARG A 97 20.31 18.01 -2.30
N VAL A 98 21.57 17.58 -2.39
CA VAL A 98 21.94 16.16 -2.58
C VAL A 98 21.49 15.33 -1.38
N THR A 99 21.80 15.81 -0.17
CA THR A 99 21.43 15.15 1.10
C THR A 99 19.91 15.03 1.23
N ALA A 100 19.17 16.10 0.91
CA ALA A 100 17.70 16.08 0.92
C ALA A 100 17.12 15.04 -0.04
N THR A 101 17.65 14.95 -1.27
CA THR A 101 17.22 13.93 -2.24
C THR A 101 17.54 12.51 -1.76
N GLN A 102 18.71 12.29 -1.17
CA GLN A 102 19.10 10.98 -0.63
C GLN A 102 18.24 10.57 0.56
N LEU A 103 17.98 11.49 1.50
CA LEU A 103 17.09 11.26 2.64
C LEU A 103 15.69 10.88 2.18
N LEU A 104 15.11 11.64 1.26
CA LEU A 104 13.78 11.38 0.73
C LEU A 104 13.73 10.06 -0.04
N GLY A 105 14.78 9.74 -0.82
CA GLY A 105 14.89 8.46 -1.52
C GLY A 105 14.99 7.27 -0.56
N ALA A 106 15.75 7.40 0.53
CA ALA A 106 15.85 6.37 1.56
C ALA A 106 14.52 6.18 2.31
N ALA A 107 13.85 7.28 2.66
CA ALA A 107 12.55 7.24 3.32
C ALA A 107 11.48 6.59 2.44
N ARG A 108 11.48 6.86 1.13
CA ARG A 108 10.59 6.19 0.17
C ARG A 108 10.85 4.69 0.09
N ARG A 109 12.11 4.27 -0.06
CA ARG A 109 12.46 2.85 -0.07
C ARG A 109 12.01 2.13 1.21
N LEU A 110 12.16 2.78 2.36
CA LEU A 110 11.69 2.22 3.63
C LEU A 110 10.17 2.16 3.70
N ALA A 111 9.47 3.18 3.17
CA ALA A 111 8.02 3.17 3.05
C ALA A 111 7.50 2.04 2.15
N ASP A 112 8.19 1.76 1.04
CA ASP A 112 7.86 0.64 0.15
C ASP A 112 8.03 -0.71 0.88
N VAL A 113 9.14 -0.91 1.59
CA VAL A 113 9.38 -2.11 2.40
C VAL A 113 8.32 -2.28 3.49
N VAL A 114 7.95 -1.20 4.17
CA VAL A 114 6.89 -1.22 5.19
C VAL A 114 5.55 -1.54 4.55
N ARG A 115 5.22 -0.96 3.39
CA ARG A 115 3.98 -1.24 2.65
C ARG A 115 3.87 -2.71 2.25
N ASP A 116 4.96 -3.32 1.80
CA ASP A 116 4.99 -4.72 1.40
C ASP A 116 4.85 -5.70 2.58
N SER A 117 5.21 -5.27 3.79
CA SER A 117 5.22 -6.11 5.00
C SER A 117 4.20 -5.70 6.07
N ALA A 118 3.42 -4.64 5.82
CA ALA A 118 2.50 -4.08 6.80
C ALA A 118 1.41 -5.11 7.16
N PRO A 119 1.30 -5.50 8.43
CA PRO A 119 0.31 -6.48 8.83
C PRO A 119 -1.07 -5.81 8.90
N VAL A 120 -2.06 -6.40 8.24
CA VAL A 120 -3.46 -5.97 8.33
C VAL A 120 -4.08 -6.65 9.53
N HIS A 121 -4.43 -5.87 10.56
CA HIS A 121 -5.03 -6.38 11.78
C HIS A 121 -6.56 -6.37 11.68
N ILE A 122 -7.17 -7.55 11.81
CA ILE A 122 -8.62 -7.73 11.88
C ILE A 122 -8.95 -8.12 13.32
N ASP A 123 -9.43 -7.15 14.10
CA ASP A 123 -9.92 -7.40 15.45
C ASP A 123 -11.36 -7.93 15.39
N VAL A 124 -11.54 -9.20 15.76
CA VAL A 124 -12.84 -9.88 15.74
C VAL A 124 -13.70 -9.48 16.95
N ASP A 125 -13.06 -9.11 18.07
CA ASP A 125 -13.75 -8.69 19.29
C ASP A 125 -14.20 -7.22 19.21
N ARG A 126 -13.55 -6.43 18.35
CA ARG A 126 -13.90 -5.03 18.07
C ARG A 126 -13.95 -4.76 16.56
N PRO A 127 -14.99 -5.26 15.86
CA PRO A 127 -15.11 -5.08 14.43
C PRO A 127 -15.27 -3.60 14.08
N GLN A 128 -14.53 -3.18 13.06
CA GLN A 128 -14.60 -1.83 12.52
C GLN A 128 -15.35 -1.88 11.19
N PRO A 129 -16.07 -0.81 10.79
CA PRO A 129 -16.78 -0.80 9.52
C PRO A 129 -15.88 -1.14 8.32
N ARG A 130 -14.66 -0.59 8.28
CA ARG A 130 -13.71 -0.82 7.17
C ARG A 130 -13.21 -2.27 7.10
N THR A 131 -12.90 -2.89 8.24
CA THR A 131 -12.47 -4.29 8.28
C THR A 131 -13.61 -5.24 7.93
N THR A 132 -14.85 -4.89 8.28
CA THR A 132 -16.05 -5.64 7.88
C THR A 132 -16.27 -5.60 6.37
N GLU A 133 -16.10 -4.43 5.72
CA GLU A 133 -16.18 -4.31 4.26
C GLU A 133 -15.08 -5.13 3.56
N LEU A 134 -13.86 -5.14 4.11
CA LEU A 134 -12.79 -5.99 3.59
C LEU A 134 -13.17 -7.48 3.68
N VAL A 135 -13.64 -7.96 4.83
CA VAL A 135 -14.06 -9.36 5.00
C VAL A 135 -15.20 -9.71 4.04
N ARG A 136 -16.18 -8.80 3.86
CA ARG A 136 -17.28 -8.99 2.90
C ARG A 136 -16.77 -9.11 1.47
N ALA A 137 -15.83 -8.26 1.07
CA ALA A 137 -15.23 -8.30 -0.26
C ALA A 137 -14.36 -9.54 -0.50
N LEU A 138 -13.71 -10.06 0.55
CA LEU A 138 -12.94 -11.31 0.48
C LEU A 138 -13.83 -12.55 0.47
N HIS A 139 -15.01 -12.51 1.07
CA HIS A 139 -15.93 -13.65 1.15
C HIS A 139 -16.48 -14.08 -0.22
N VAL A 140 -16.45 -13.18 -1.20
CA VAL A 140 -16.97 -13.42 -2.56
C VAL A 140 -15.88 -13.80 -3.58
N LEU A 141 -14.62 -13.90 -3.14
CA LEU A 141 -13.48 -14.38 -3.94
C LEU A 141 -13.38 -15.90 -3.92
#